data_AF-A0A7Y9SPH0-F1
#
_entry.id   AF-A0A7Y9SPH0-F1
#
_cell.length_a   1.000
_cell.length_b   1.000
_cell.length_c   1.000
_cell.angle_alpha   90.00
_cell.angle_beta   90.00
_cell.angle_gamma   90.00
#
_symmetry.space_group_name_H-M   'P 1'
#
loop_
_entity.id
_entity.type
_entity.pdbx_description
1 polymer ?
#
loop_
_entity_poly.entity_id
_entity_poly.type
_entity_poly.pdbx_seq_one_letter_code
_entity_poly.pdbx_strand_id
1 'polypeptide(L)' 'MAADEFSTFWLLFGKYGATMTIEQLRDAFFPGSAMKTMANKHSARLLPARTGDVYDTRDVATWWDVQREGKAP' A
#
# COMPACT_ATOMS: atom_id res chain seq x y z
N MET A 1 19.94 5.25 12.17
CA MET A 1 19.82 3.79 11.97
C MET A 1 19.47 3.57 10.52
N ALA A 2 20.44 3.10 9.73
CA ALA A 2 20.28 2.72 8.33
C ALA A 2 19.66 1.31 8.29
N ALA A 3 18.34 1.24 8.39
CA ALA A 3 17.61 0.01 8.15
C ALA A 3 17.09 0.03 6.71
N ASP A 4 17.87 -0.62 5.84
CA ASP A 4 17.55 -1.13 4.51
C ASP A 4 17.34 -0.13 3.35
N GLU A 5 18.38 -0.05 2.53
CA GLU A 5 18.59 0.80 1.36
C GLU A 5 17.71 0.44 0.13
N PHE A 6 16.57 -0.24 0.36
CA PHE A 6 15.44 -0.33 -0.56
C PHE A 6 14.14 -0.09 0.21
N SER A 7 13.92 1.13 0.67
CA SER A 7 12.64 1.50 1.29
C SER A 7 11.50 1.05 0.37
N THR A 8 10.47 0.40 0.93
CA THR A 8 9.27 -0.04 0.19
C THR A 8 8.76 1.09 -0.73
N PHE A 9 8.90 2.34 -0.27
CA PHE A 9 8.65 3.54 -1.05
C PHE A 9 9.36 3.58 -2.40
N TRP A 10 10.69 3.38 -2.48
CA TRP A 10 11.43 3.48 -3.74
C TRP A 10 11.03 2.39 -4.74
N LEU A 11 10.73 1.18 -4.25
CA LEU A 11 10.24 0.08 -5.09
C LEU A 11 8.88 0.40 -5.70
N LEU A 12 7.95 0.91 -4.88
CA LEU A 12 6.63 1.30 -5.34
C LEU A 12 6.67 2.55 -6.22
N PHE A 13 7.49 3.53 -5.88
CA PHE A 13 7.63 4.78 -6.61
C PHE A 13 8.23 4.55 -8.00
N GLY A 14 9.25 3.68 -8.11
CA GLY A 14 9.83 3.32 -9.41
C GLY A 14 8.83 2.62 -10.35
N LYS A 15 7.88 1.85 -9.80
CA LYS A 15 6.90 1.10 -10.61
C LYS A 15 5.61 1.87 -10.89
N TYR A 16 5.11 2.64 -9.92
CA TYR A 16 3.78 3.26 -9.96
C TYR A 16 3.81 4.79 -9.91
N GLY A 17 4.95 5.40 -9.57
CA GLY A 17 5.09 6.85 -9.41
C GLY A 17 4.61 7.34 -8.04
N ALA A 18 4.19 8.61 -7.97
CA ALA A 18 3.81 9.28 -6.72
C ALA A 18 2.49 8.75 -6.13
N THR A 19 1.61 8.20 -6.96
CA THR A 19 0.29 7.71 -6.56
C THR A 19 -0.01 6.38 -7.22
N MET A 20 -0.79 5.53 -6.58
CA MET A 20 -1.24 4.26 -7.13
C MET A 20 -2.75 4.07 -6.98
N THR A 21 -3.37 3.38 -7.94
CA THR A 21 -4.80 3.06 -7.90
C THR A 21 -5.07 1.84 -7.01
N ILE A 22 -6.34 1.61 -6.67
CA ILE A 22 -6.74 0.40 -5.94
C ILE A 22 -6.41 -0.89 -6.71
N GLU A 23 -6.40 -0.83 -8.05
CA GLU A 23 -6.02 -1.95 -8.91
C GLU A 23 -4.53 -2.26 -8.82
N GLN A 24 -3.69 -1.24 -8.83
CA GLN A 24 -2.24 -1.38 -8.67
C GLN A 24 -1.87 -1.84 -7.27
N LEU A 25 -2.54 -1.31 -6.24
CA LEU A 25 -2.36 -1.75 -4.86
C LEU A 25 -2.77 -3.22 -4.69
N ARG A 26 -3.88 -3.62 -5.30
CA ARG A 26 -4.31 -5.02 -5.34
C ARG A 26 -3.29 -5.91 -6.04
N ASP A 27 -2.79 -5.50 -7.20
CA ASP A 27 -1.78 -6.26 -7.95
C ASP A 27 -0.48 -6.43 -7.14
N ALA A 28 -0.05 -5.38 -6.44
CA ALA A 28 1.17 -5.37 -5.64
C ALA A 28 1.09 -6.22 -4.36
N PHE A 29 -0.02 -6.14 -3.62
CA PHE A 29 -0.10 -6.70 -2.25
C PHE A 29 -1.12 -7.81 -2.08
N PHE A 30 -2.10 -7.92 -2.98
CA PHE A 30 -3.20 -8.89 -2.89
C PHE A 30 -3.48 -9.56 -4.25
N PRO A 31 -2.45 -10.17 -4.88
CA PRO A 31 -2.63 -10.79 -6.19
C PRO A 31 -3.74 -11.84 -6.11
N GLY A 32 -4.68 -11.79 -7.06
CA GLY A 32 -5.84 -12.70 -7.12
C GLY A 32 -7.03 -12.30 -6.25
N SER A 33 -6.96 -11.23 -5.45
CA SER A 33 -8.14 -10.72 -4.73
C SER A 33 -9.15 -10.09 -5.69
N ALA A 34 -10.45 -10.26 -5.42
CA ALA A 34 -11.49 -9.57 -6.16
C ALA A 34 -11.54 -8.07 -5.80
N MET A 35 -11.97 -7.22 -6.73
CA MET A 35 -12.09 -5.78 -6.47
C MET A 35 -13.08 -5.47 -5.33
N LYS A 36 -14.16 -6.26 -5.21
CA LYS A 36 -15.10 -6.18 -4.10
C LYS A 36 -14.42 -6.43 -2.74
N THR A 37 -13.47 -7.37 -2.68
CA THR A 37 -12.69 -7.64 -1.47
C THR A 37 -11.81 -6.46 -1.10
N MET A 38 -11.20 -5.80 -2.09
CA MET A 38 -10.43 -4.58 -1.87
C MET A 38 -11.31 -3.43 -1.35
N ALA A 39 -12.50 -3.26 -1.92
CA ALA A 39 -13.47 -2.27 -1.43
C ALA A 39 -13.91 -2.56 0.02
N ASN A 40 -14.17 -3.82 0.36
CA ASN A 40 -14.48 -4.20 1.74
C ASN A 40 -13.32 -3.91 2.70
N LYS A 41 -12.07 -4.22 2.30
CA LYS A 41 -10.87 -3.89 3.09
C LYS A 41 -10.69 -2.39 3.27
N HIS A 42 -10.98 -1.59 2.24
CA HIS A 42 -10.99 -0.14 2.32
C HIS A 42 -12.03 0.36 3.35
N SER A 43 -13.27 -0.12 3.24
CA SER A 43 -14.34 0.23 4.19
C SER A 43 -14.03 -0.19 5.62
N ALA A 44 -13.32 -1.31 5.80
CA ALA A 44 -12.84 -1.80 7.09
C ALA A 44 -11.58 -1.07 7.59
N ARG A 45 -11.06 -0.06 6.87
CA ARG A 45 -9.82 0.68 7.18
C ARG A 45 -8.58 -0.22 7.30
N LEU A 46 -8.57 -1.33 6.56
CA LEU A 46 -7.44 -2.26 6.48
C LEU A 46 -6.43 -1.88 5.38
N LEU A 47 -6.77 -0.89 4.55
CA LEU A 47 -5.92 -0.33 3.51
C LEU A 47 -5.38 1.05 3.96
N PRO A 48 -4.27 1.52 3.35
CA PRO A 48 -3.76 2.87 3.59
C PRO A 48 -4.79 3.94 3.23
N ALA A 49 -4.60 5.14 3.79
CA ALA A 49 -5.48 6.26 3.51
C ALA A 49 -5.50 6.58 2.00
N ARG A 50 -6.69 6.89 1.48
CA ARG A 50 -6.91 7.24 0.08
C ARG A 50 -7.05 8.75 -0.05
N THR A 51 -6.35 9.33 -1.02
CA THR A 51 -6.47 10.74 -1.41
C THR A 51 -7.33 10.82 -2.68
N GLY A 52 -8.59 11.21 -2.53
CA GLY A 52 -9.55 11.17 -3.64
C GLY A 52 -9.82 9.71 -4.03
N ASP A 53 -9.40 9.30 -5.24
CA ASP A 53 -9.53 7.94 -5.78
C ASP A 53 -8.20 7.16 -5.89
N VAL A 54 -7.10 7.77 -5.45
CA VAL A 54 -5.75 7.19 -5.50
C VAL A 54 -5.14 7.08 -4.11
N TYR A 55 -4.12 6.23 -3.96
CA TYR A 55 -3.32 6.10 -2.76
C TYR A 55 -1.98 6.78 -2.98
N ASP A 56 -1.49 7.53 -2.00
CA ASP A 56 -0.14 8.07 -2.04
C ASP A 56 0.87 6.94 -1.84
N THR A 57 1.88 6.86 -2.69
CA THR A 57 2.87 5.78 -2.65
C THR A 57 3.67 5.78 -1.34
N ARG A 58 3.86 6.94 -0.70
CA ARG A 58 4.54 7.06 0.61
C ARG A 58 3.68 6.49 1.73
N ASP A 59 2.39 6.78 1.70
CA ASP A 59 1.45 6.26 2.69
C ASP A 59 1.30 4.75 2.57
N VAL A 60 1.25 4.23 1.33
CA VAL A 60 1.22 2.78 1.08
C VAL A 60 2.50 2.11 1.57
N ALA A 61 3.66 2.70 1.29
CA ALA A 61 4.93 2.17 1.78
C ALA A 61 4.99 2.13 3.31
N THR A 62 4.61 3.24 3.95
CA THR A 62 4.58 3.35 5.42
C THR A 62 3.61 2.35 6.04
N TRP A 63 2.41 2.22 5.48
CA TRP A 63 1.43 1.22 5.90
C TRP A 63 1.98 -0.20 5.82
N TRP A 64 2.65 -0.53 4.72
CA TRP A 64 3.24 -1.86 4.55
C TRP A 64 4.40 -2.13 5.50
N ASP A 65 5.29 -1.15 5.69
CA ASP A 65 6.41 -1.29 6.62
C ASP A 65 5.91 -1.47 8.06
N VAL A 66 4.87 -0.74 8.49
CA VAL A 66 4.22 -0.94 9.80
C VAL A 66 3.65 -2.36 9.95
N GLN A 67 3.03 -2.91 8.91
CA GLN A 67 2.54 -4.29 8.92
C GLN A 67 3.67 -5.32 9.03
N ARG A 68 4.78 -5.09 8.32
CA ARG A 68 5.96 -5.98 8.36
C ARG A 68 6.67 -5.96 9.71
N GLU A 69 6.71 -4.81 10.37
CA GLU A 69 7.31 -4.66 11.70
C GLU A 69 6.48 -5.33 12.81
N GLY A 70 5.33 -5.94 12.49
CA GLY A 70 4.47 -6.58 13.48
C GLY A 70 3.84 -5.61 14.47
N LYS A 71 3.93 -4.29 14.20
CA LYS A 71 3.16 -3.24 14.89
C LYS A 71 1.72 -3.18 14.39
N ALA A 72 1.11 -4.34 14.16
CA ALA A 72 -0.33 -4.42 14.18
C ALA A 72 -0.77 -4.29 15.65
N PRO A 73 -1.73 -3.39 15.98
CA PRO A 73 -2.34 -3.40 17.30
C PRO A 73 -3.02 -4.73 17.62
#